data_AF-A0A8B6CGW4-F1
#
_entry.id   AF-A0A8B6CGW4-F1
#
_cell.length_a   1.000
_cell.length_b   1.000
_cell.length_c   1.000
_cell.angle_alpha   90.00
_cell.angle_beta   90.00
_cell.angle_gamma   90.00
#
_symmetry.space_group_name_H-M   'P 1'
#
loop_
_entity.id
_entity.type
_entity.pdbx_description
1 polymer ?
#
loop_
_entity_poly.entity_id
_entity_poly.type
_entity_poly.pdbx_seq_one_letter_code
_entity_poly.pdbx_strand_id
1 'polypeptide(L)'
;MCLGITKKSQLHIGCWNINGHKNKGFDKYSDPRFINEICNKDIVCLIETHCSLEESLSLDGFKPVHLIRPKSKGTYKRSGGISVFGKSELRPGVKFLEHENNDYIWLQLCRDFFGMKDDIYLCYVYNPPDNSSYTKSLDEDIFELIEKDISKFSDSGKILIAGDLNARTGSQV
;
A
#
# COMPACT_ATOMS: atom_id res chain seq x y z
N MET A 1 -25.26 -17.23 -11.00
CA MET A 1 -24.70 -17.50 -12.33
C MET A 1 -23.73 -16.36 -12.62
N CYS A 2 -22.45 -16.52 -12.27
CA CYS A 2 -21.43 -15.48 -12.46
C CYS A 2 -20.86 -15.60 -13.87
N LEU A 3 -21.03 -14.54 -14.66
CA LEU A 3 -20.49 -14.40 -16.02
C LEU A 3 -18.98 -14.62 -16.01
N GLY A 4 -18.49 -15.30 -17.05
CA GLY A 4 -17.13 -15.79 -17.19
C GLY A 4 -16.06 -14.72 -17.08
N ILE A 5 -15.56 -14.49 -15.88
CA ILE A 5 -14.27 -13.85 -15.64
C ILE A 5 -13.21 -14.90 -15.94
N THR A 6 -12.38 -14.65 -16.93
CA THR A 6 -11.21 -15.48 -17.23
C THR A 6 -10.41 -15.63 -15.94
N LYS A 7 -10.36 -16.84 -15.39
CA LYS A 7 -9.74 -17.12 -14.10
C LYS A 7 -8.25 -16.85 -14.19
N LYS A 8 -7.80 -15.72 -13.63
CA LYS A 8 -6.37 -15.38 -13.64
C LYS A 8 -5.64 -16.36 -12.73
N SER A 9 -4.71 -17.14 -13.28
CA SER A 9 -3.99 -18.19 -12.54
C SER A 9 -2.95 -17.62 -11.56
N GLN A 10 -2.55 -16.36 -11.75
CA GLN A 10 -1.54 -15.68 -10.95
C GLN A 10 -1.96 -14.22 -10.72
N LEU A 11 -1.73 -13.74 -9.50
CA LEU A 11 -1.90 -12.35 -9.10
C LEU A 11 -0.52 -11.71 -8.92
N HIS A 12 -0.25 -10.60 -9.60
CA HIS A 12 1.02 -9.88 -9.49
C HIS A 12 0.84 -8.62 -8.65
N ILE A 13 1.50 -8.56 -7.49
CA ILE A 13 1.46 -7.43 -6.58
C ILE A 13 2.83 -6.74 -6.59
N GLY A 14 2.85 -5.44 -6.91
CA GLY A 14 4.05 -4.61 -6.84
C GLY A 14 4.06 -3.79 -5.55
N CYS A 15 5.21 -3.73 -4.86
CA CYS A 15 5.41 -2.94 -3.65
C CYS A 15 6.64 -2.06 -3.84
N TRP A 16 6.52 -0.74 -3.70
CA TRP A 16 7.64 0.17 -3.95
C TRP A 16 7.62 1.43 -3.09
N ASN A 17 8.74 1.69 -2.39
CA ASN A 17 9.08 3.01 -1.90
C ASN A 17 9.56 3.93 -3.04
N ILE A 18 8.75 4.93 -3.39
CA ILE A 18 9.07 5.81 -4.54
C ILE A 18 9.76 7.11 -4.12
N ASN A 19 9.89 7.42 -2.83
CA ASN A 19 10.57 8.62 -2.34
C ASN A 19 10.15 9.92 -3.07
N GLY A 20 8.85 10.16 -3.08
CA GLY A 20 8.18 11.28 -3.72
C GLY A 20 7.81 10.98 -5.18
N HIS A 21 6.53 11.15 -5.53
CA HIS A 21 6.10 11.09 -6.93
C HIS A 21 6.68 12.24 -7.76
N LYS A 22 6.82 13.44 -7.15
CA LYS A 22 7.50 14.61 -7.71
C LYS A 22 8.74 14.95 -6.90
N ASN A 23 9.88 15.11 -7.57
CA ASN A 23 11.13 15.54 -6.92
C ASN A 23 11.97 16.39 -7.87
N LYS A 24 12.40 17.58 -7.43
CA LYS A 24 13.31 18.50 -8.17
C LYS A 24 12.93 18.70 -9.65
N GLY A 25 11.66 18.93 -9.94
CA GLY A 25 11.16 19.18 -11.30
C GLY A 25 10.92 17.93 -12.16
N PHE A 26 11.14 16.73 -11.61
CA PHE A 26 10.80 15.47 -12.24
C PHE A 26 9.52 14.90 -11.63
N ASP A 27 8.61 14.42 -12.49
CA ASP A 27 7.41 13.69 -12.09
C ASP A 27 7.53 12.23 -12.55
N LYS A 28 7.54 11.29 -11.61
CA LYS A 28 7.62 9.85 -11.91
C LYS A 28 6.46 9.38 -12.79
N TYR A 29 5.28 10.00 -12.67
CA TYR A 29 4.12 9.65 -13.48
C TYR A 29 4.24 10.13 -14.93
N SER A 30 5.24 10.97 -15.23
CA SER A 30 5.62 11.33 -16.60
C SER A 30 6.68 10.41 -17.22
N ASP A 31 7.28 9.48 -16.45
CA ASP A 31 8.26 8.51 -16.97
C ASP A 31 7.55 7.25 -17.47
N PRO A 32 7.56 6.97 -18.79
CA PRO A 32 6.89 5.80 -19.34
C PRO A 32 7.42 4.48 -18.77
N ARG A 33 8.68 4.41 -18.35
CA ARG A 33 9.25 3.18 -17.76
C ARG A 33 8.66 2.90 -16.39
N PHE A 34 8.48 3.95 -15.59
CA PHE A 34 7.83 3.85 -14.29
C PHE A 34 6.37 3.42 -14.45
N ILE A 35 5.64 4.10 -15.34
CA ILE A 35 4.24 3.76 -15.64
C ILE A 35 4.11 2.32 -16.15
N ASN A 36 4.96 1.89 -17.08
CA ASN A 36 4.93 0.52 -17.60
C ASN A 36 5.20 -0.51 -16.51
N GLU A 37 6.18 -0.26 -15.62
CA GLU A 37 6.50 -1.20 -14.54
C GLU A 37 5.31 -1.39 -13.58
N ILE A 38 4.65 -0.31 -13.18
CA ILE A 38 3.52 -0.37 -12.24
C ILE A 38 2.24 -0.87 -12.91
N CYS A 39 1.93 -0.45 -14.15
CA CYS A 39 0.73 -0.88 -14.86
C CYS A 39 0.75 -2.37 -15.26
N ASN A 40 1.94 -2.99 -15.31
CA ASN A 40 2.08 -4.43 -15.52
C ASN A 40 1.67 -5.28 -14.30
N LYS A 41 1.38 -4.68 -13.15
CA LYS A 41 0.90 -5.39 -11.94
C LYS A 41 -0.62 -5.33 -11.85
N ASP A 42 -1.19 -6.22 -11.04
CA ASP A 42 -2.64 -6.25 -10.75
C ASP A 42 -3.02 -5.34 -9.60
N ILE A 43 -2.14 -5.32 -8.60
CA ILE A 43 -2.22 -4.45 -7.44
C ILE A 43 -0.84 -3.80 -7.30
N VAL A 44 -0.81 -2.47 -7.19
CA VAL A 44 0.41 -1.70 -6.96
C VAL A 44 0.27 -0.96 -5.65
N CYS A 45 1.24 -1.15 -4.78
CA CYS A 45 1.33 -0.51 -3.49
C CYS A 45 2.56 0.41 -3.50
N LEU A 46 2.36 1.71 -3.33
CA LEU A 46 3.41 2.72 -3.33
C LEU A 46 3.46 3.43 -1.97
N ILE A 47 4.66 3.65 -1.44
CA ILE A 47 4.89 4.44 -0.21
C ILE A 47 5.84 5.59 -0.47
N GLU A 48 5.90 6.53 0.48
CA GLU A 48 6.59 7.81 0.33
C GLU A 48 6.06 8.55 -0.90
N THR A 49 4.75 8.54 -1.11
CA THR A 49 4.15 9.15 -2.31
C THR A 49 4.22 10.67 -2.28
N HIS A 50 4.23 11.25 -1.07
CA HIS A 50 4.28 12.71 -0.81
C HIS A 50 3.11 13.47 -1.43
N CYS A 51 1.98 12.79 -1.67
CA CYS A 51 0.81 13.38 -2.33
C CYS A 51 0.01 14.33 -1.43
N SER A 52 -0.78 15.16 -2.09
CA SER A 52 -1.82 15.98 -1.47
C SER A 52 -3.22 15.50 -1.85
N LEU A 53 -4.24 16.06 -1.19
CA LEU A 53 -5.63 15.79 -1.55
C LEU A 53 -5.96 16.35 -2.94
N GLU A 54 -5.31 17.44 -3.33
CA GLU A 54 -5.45 18.10 -4.62
C GLU A 54 -4.67 17.41 -5.75
N GLU A 55 -3.62 16.65 -5.39
CA GLU A 55 -2.71 15.95 -6.32
C GLU A 55 -2.91 14.43 -6.30
N SER A 56 -4.13 13.94 -6.03
CA SER A 56 -4.42 12.51 -5.99
C SER A 56 -3.92 11.80 -7.26
N LEU A 57 -3.15 10.73 -7.07
CA LEU A 57 -2.52 10.00 -8.18
C LEU A 57 -3.55 9.07 -8.83
N SER A 58 -3.57 9.05 -10.17
CA SER A 58 -4.41 8.14 -10.94
C SER A 58 -3.57 7.27 -11.88
N LEU A 59 -4.08 6.08 -12.17
CA LEU A 59 -3.56 5.17 -13.19
C LEU A 59 -4.73 4.64 -14.01
N ASP A 60 -4.61 4.72 -15.33
CA ASP A 60 -5.68 4.28 -16.23
C ASP A 60 -5.98 2.79 -16.05
N GLY A 61 -7.26 2.47 -15.87
CA GLY A 61 -7.71 1.11 -15.58
C GLY A 61 -7.61 0.71 -14.10
N PHE A 62 -7.06 1.54 -13.22
CA PHE A 62 -6.95 1.23 -11.79
C PHE A 62 -7.91 2.07 -10.94
N LYS A 63 -8.24 1.54 -9.76
CA LYS A 63 -8.90 2.26 -8.67
C LYS A 63 -7.90 2.54 -7.56
N PRO A 64 -7.63 3.83 -7.27
CA PRO A 64 -6.72 4.20 -6.21
C PRO A 64 -7.41 4.24 -4.84
N VAL A 65 -6.62 3.99 -3.80
CA VAL A 65 -6.88 4.36 -2.41
C VAL A 65 -5.62 5.06 -1.88
N HIS A 66 -5.79 6.24 -1.31
CA HIS A 66 -4.68 7.07 -0.83
C HIS A 66 -4.79 7.29 0.68
N LEU A 67 -3.74 6.92 1.42
CA LEU A 67 -3.53 7.36 2.79
C LEU A 67 -2.55 8.53 2.74
N ILE A 68 -3.09 9.75 2.81
CA ILE A 68 -2.30 10.97 2.72
C ILE A 68 -1.84 11.35 4.12
N ARG A 69 -0.52 11.33 4.35
CA ARG A 69 0.04 11.77 5.62
C ARG A 69 -0.17 13.27 5.81
N PRO A 70 -0.65 13.72 6.99
CA PRO A 70 -0.75 15.14 7.30
C PRO A 70 0.60 15.83 7.19
N LYS A 71 0.57 17.07 6.69
CA LYS A 71 1.77 17.88 6.54
C LYS A 71 2.25 18.36 7.91
N SER A 72 3.54 18.21 8.21
CA SER A 72 4.11 18.72 9.45
C SER A 72 4.01 20.25 9.52
N LYS A 73 3.86 20.80 10.73
CA LYS A 73 3.76 22.25 10.94
C LYS A 73 5.04 22.94 10.46
N GLY A 74 4.90 24.03 9.70
CA GLY A 74 6.00 24.91 9.30
C GLY A 74 6.88 24.42 8.14
N THR A 75 6.63 23.24 7.56
CA THR A 75 7.32 22.82 6.31
C THR A 75 6.49 23.18 5.09
N TYR A 76 7.11 23.31 3.92
CA TYR A 76 6.41 23.31 2.63
C TYR A 76 6.36 21.92 1.99
N LYS A 77 7.31 21.06 2.35
CA LYS A 77 7.46 19.71 1.80
C LYS A 77 6.49 18.74 2.45
N ARG A 78 5.99 17.80 1.64
CA ARG A 78 5.23 16.63 2.07
C ARG A 78 6.19 15.45 2.26
N SER A 79 5.76 14.47 3.03
CA SER A 79 6.55 13.29 3.42
C SER A 79 5.63 12.12 3.71
N GLY A 80 6.10 10.89 3.53
CA GLY A 80 5.30 9.68 3.75
C GLY A 80 4.13 9.54 2.78
N GLY A 81 3.08 8.88 3.25
CA GLY A 81 1.88 8.60 2.47
C GLY A 81 1.95 7.28 1.71
N ILE A 82 0.77 6.67 1.55
CA ILE A 82 0.57 5.37 0.90
C ILE A 82 -0.44 5.55 -0.23
N SER A 83 -0.17 4.97 -1.39
CA SER A 83 -1.14 4.86 -2.49
C SER A 83 -1.22 3.42 -2.94
N VAL A 84 -2.41 2.84 -2.92
CA VAL A 84 -2.66 1.51 -3.44
C VAL A 84 -3.57 1.60 -4.65
N PHE A 85 -3.19 0.94 -5.74
CA PHE A 85 -3.92 0.89 -7.00
C PHE A 85 -4.28 -0.55 -7.29
N GLY A 86 -5.57 -0.87 -7.35
CA GLY A 86 -6.04 -2.18 -7.83
C GLY A 86 -6.65 -2.04 -9.22
N LYS A 87 -6.36 -2.96 -10.14
CA LYS A 87 -7.04 -2.98 -11.44
C LYS A 87 -8.56 -3.03 -11.26
N SER A 88 -9.28 -2.22 -12.03
CA SER A 88 -10.72 -1.99 -11.85
C SER A 88 -11.53 -3.28 -11.99
N GLU A 89 -11.11 -4.18 -12.88
CA GLU A 89 -11.72 -5.49 -13.08
C GLU A 89 -11.56 -6.43 -11.87
N LEU A 90 -10.59 -6.17 -10.99
CA LEU A 90 -10.34 -6.97 -9.78
C LEU A 90 -11.12 -6.46 -8.56
N ARG A 91 -11.80 -5.31 -8.68
CA ARG A 91 -12.57 -4.70 -7.60
C ARG A 91 -13.50 -5.69 -6.87
N PRO A 92 -14.22 -6.61 -7.53
CA PRO A 92 -15.09 -7.56 -6.81
C PRO A 92 -14.33 -8.52 -5.90
N GLY A 93 -13.04 -8.77 -6.16
CA GLY A 93 -12.18 -9.64 -5.36
C GLY A 93 -11.28 -8.92 -4.37
N VAL A 94 -11.16 -7.58 -4.44
CA VAL A 94 -10.26 -6.80 -3.59
C VAL A 94 -11.09 -5.85 -2.72
N LYS A 95 -11.10 -6.11 -1.41
CA LYS A 95 -11.77 -5.27 -0.41
C LYS A 95 -10.73 -4.53 0.41
N PHE A 96 -10.77 -3.21 0.37
CA PHE A 96 -10.03 -2.38 1.32
C PHE A 96 -10.72 -2.42 2.68
N LEU A 97 -9.98 -2.74 3.73
CA LEU A 97 -10.52 -2.77 5.09
C LEU A 97 -10.47 -1.37 5.71
N GLU A 98 -11.38 -1.13 6.64
CA GLU A 98 -11.40 0.10 7.44
C GLU A 98 -10.07 0.22 8.21
N HIS A 99 -9.56 1.45 8.27
CA HIS A 99 -8.28 1.77 8.88
C HIS A 99 -8.42 3.12 9.60
N GLU A 100 -7.79 3.23 10.76
CA GLU A 100 -7.66 4.49 11.51
C GLU A 100 -6.23 5.06 11.42
N ASN A 101 -5.29 4.26 10.91
CA ASN A 101 -3.88 4.56 10.82
C ASN A 101 -3.48 4.94 9.37
N ASN A 102 -2.56 5.90 9.21
CA ASN A 102 -2.10 6.38 7.90
C ASN A 102 -0.78 5.74 7.42
N ASP A 103 -0.22 4.84 8.22
CA ASP A 103 1.09 4.22 8.05
C ASP A 103 0.99 2.75 7.63
N TYR A 104 -0.21 2.17 7.59
CA TYR A 104 -0.47 0.90 6.93
C TYR A 104 -1.90 0.80 6.41
N ILE A 105 -2.13 -0.09 5.46
CA ILE A 105 -3.45 -0.39 4.92
C ILE A 105 -3.64 -1.91 4.76
N TRP A 106 -4.83 -2.38 5.09
CA TRP A 106 -5.22 -3.76 4.88
C TRP A 106 -6.12 -3.93 3.66
N LEU A 107 -5.83 -4.96 2.87
CA LEU A 107 -6.66 -5.45 1.78
C LEU A 107 -7.01 -6.92 2.02
N GLN A 108 -8.28 -7.27 1.84
CA GLN A 108 -8.72 -8.66 1.74
C GLN A 108 -8.83 -9.04 0.27
N LEU A 109 -8.14 -10.12 -0.12
CA LEU A 109 -8.22 -10.77 -1.41
C LEU A 109 -9.14 -11.99 -1.29
N CYS A 110 -10.30 -11.93 -1.94
CA CYS A 110 -11.35 -12.93 -1.84
C CYS A 110 -10.97 -14.24 -2.54
N ARG A 111 -10.96 -15.33 -1.78
CA ARG A 111 -10.62 -16.68 -2.26
C ARG A 111 -11.51 -17.15 -3.39
N ASP A 112 -12.81 -16.85 -3.34
CA ASP A 112 -13.76 -17.34 -4.34
C ASP A 112 -13.55 -16.62 -5.68
N PHE A 113 -13.28 -15.31 -5.63
CA PHE A 113 -12.97 -14.50 -6.82
C PHE A 113 -11.65 -14.94 -7.48
N PHE A 114 -10.60 -15.17 -6.67
CA PHE A 114 -9.27 -15.55 -7.18
C PHE A 114 -9.09 -17.08 -7.33
N GLY A 115 -10.07 -17.88 -6.90
CA GLY A 115 -9.97 -19.34 -6.88
C GLY A 115 -8.88 -19.89 -5.96
N MET A 116 -8.63 -19.21 -4.85
CA MET A 116 -7.66 -19.62 -3.82
C MET A 116 -8.33 -20.52 -2.77
N LYS A 117 -7.53 -21.18 -1.93
CA LYS A 117 -8.04 -21.99 -0.80
C LYS A 117 -8.56 -21.12 0.34
N ASP A 118 -7.80 -20.08 0.67
CA ASP A 118 -8.02 -19.19 1.80
C ASP A 118 -8.07 -17.75 1.29
N ASP A 119 -8.80 -16.88 1.99
CA ASP A 119 -8.66 -15.44 1.76
C ASP A 119 -7.23 -15.02 2.11
N ILE A 120 -6.72 -13.99 1.43
CA ILE A 120 -5.43 -13.38 1.79
C ILE A 120 -5.67 -11.98 2.32
N TYR A 121 -5.18 -11.71 3.52
CA TYR A 121 -5.15 -10.40 4.12
C TYR A 121 -3.76 -9.81 3.91
N LEU A 122 -3.65 -8.85 2.99
CA LEU A 122 -2.43 -8.11 2.69
C LEU A 122 -2.38 -6.85 3.53
N CYS A 123 -1.40 -6.75 4.42
CA CYS A 123 -1.01 -5.52 5.08
C CYS A 123 0.12 -4.86 4.29
N TYR A 124 -0.14 -3.67 3.75
CA TYR A 124 0.90 -2.85 3.16
C TYR A 124 1.33 -1.74 4.11
N VAL A 125 2.61 -1.75 4.48
CA VAL A 125 3.15 -1.00 5.62
C VAL A 125 4.18 0.02 5.16
N TYR A 126 4.12 1.20 5.78
CA TYR A 126 5.20 2.17 5.84
C TYR A 126 5.51 2.48 7.29
N ASN A 127 6.40 1.70 7.91
CA ASN A 127 6.91 2.03 9.23
C ASN A 127 7.95 3.16 9.06
N PRO A 128 7.70 4.38 9.56
CA PRO A 128 8.63 5.49 9.43
C PRO A 128 9.94 5.21 10.20
N PRO A 129 11.09 5.78 9.77
CA PRO A 129 12.35 5.60 10.48
C PRO A 129 12.27 6.06 11.96
N ASP A 130 12.82 5.28 12.89
CA ASP A 130 12.76 5.52 14.34
C ASP A 130 13.24 6.92 14.76
N ASN A 131 14.23 7.46 14.03
CA ASN A 131 14.80 8.77 14.31
C ASN A 131 13.98 9.95 13.76
N SER A 132 12.92 9.68 13.00
CA SER A 132 12.10 10.72 12.39
C SER A 132 11.31 11.50 13.43
N SER A 133 11.07 12.79 13.18
CA SER A 133 10.21 13.59 14.06
C SER A 133 8.77 13.08 14.10
N TYR A 134 8.34 12.39 13.04
CA TYR A 134 7.01 11.78 12.95
C TYR A 134 6.90 10.60 13.92
N THR A 135 7.85 9.67 13.89
CA THR A 135 7.86 8.50 14.80
C THR A 135 7.87 8.92 16.26
N LYS A 136 8.67 9.95 16.60
CA LYS A 136 8.71 10.52 17.97
C LYS A 136 7.40 11.18 18.43
N SER A 137 6.50 11.49 17.50
CA SER A 137 5.19 12.06 17.80
C SER A 137 4.05 11.04 17.75
N LEU A 138 4.35 9.77 17.44
CA LEU A 138 3.36 8.70 17.51
C LEU A 138 3.15 8.30 18.96
N ASP A 139 1.88 8.17 19.36
CA ASP A 139 1.49 7.68 20.68
C ASP A 139 1.43 6.14 20.73
N GLU A 140 1.47 5.47 19.57
CA GLU A 140 1.34 4.02 19.43
C GLU A 140 2.47 3.44 18.55
N ASP A 141 2.91 2.23 18.87
CA ASP A 141 3.86 1.47 18.07
C ASP A 141 3.14 0.77 16.90
N ILE A 142 3.62 1.02 15.67
CA ILE A 142 3.01 0.49 14.45
C ILE A 142 3.06 -1.05 14.41
N PHE A 143 4.11 -1.67 14.93
CA PHE A 143 4.20 -3.13 14.99
C PHE A 143 3.19 -3.72 15.97
N GLU A 144 2.97 -3.10 17.13
CA GLU A 144 1.95 -3.55 18.09
C GLU A 144 0.54 -3.44 17.49
N LEU A 145 0.26 -2.36 16.75
CA LEU A 145 -1.01 -2.19 16.04
C LEU A 145 -1.21 -3.27 14.96
N ILE A 146 -0.17 -3.55 14.16
CA ILE A 146 -0.22 -4.60 13.14
C ILE A 146 -0.38 -5.98 13.78
N GLU A 147 0.32 -6.29 14.87
CA GLU A 147 0.21 -7.57 15.59
C GLU A 147 -1.21 -7.79 16.12
N LYS A 148 -1.81 -6.74 16.68
CA LYS A 148 -3.22 -6.76 17.09
C LYS A 148 -4.15 -7.05 15.91
N ASP A 149 -3.91 -6.47 14.75
CA ASP A 149 -4.71 -6.74 13.55
C ASP A 149 -4.48 -8.16 13.00
N ILE A 150 -3.25 -8.66 13.02
CA ILE A 150 -2.91 -10.05 12.65
C ILE A 150 -3.74 -11.03 13.49
N SER A 151 -3.82 -10.81 14.81
CA SER A 151 -4.59 -11.69 15.70
C SER A 151 -6.09 -11.75 15.34
N LYS A 152 -6.64 -10.70 14.71
CA LYS A 152 -8.04 -10.68 14.26
C LYS A 152 -8.22 -11.42 12.93
N PHE A 153 -7.25 -11.30 12.02
CA PHE A 153 -7.39 -11.80 10.65
C PHE A 153 -6.86 -13.22 10.46
N SER A 154 -5.98 -13.71 11.34
CA SER A 154 -5.34 -15.02 11.24
C SER A 154 -6.32 -16.19 11.24
N ASP A 155 -7.47 -16.04 11.87
CA ASP A 155 -8.51 -17.07 11.92
C ASP A 155 -9.36 -17.11 10.64
N SER A 156 -9.37 -16.03 9.86
CA SER A 156 -10.21 -15.87 8.67
C SER A 156 -9.46 -16.11 7.35
N GLY A 157 -8.12 -16.02 7.35
CA GLY A 157 -7.33 -16.20 6.14
C GLY A 157 -5.83 -16.19 6.38
N LYS A 158 -5.07 -16.18 5.28
CA LYS A 158 -3.60 -16.06 5.33
C LYS A 158 -3.18 -14.62 5.40
N ILE A 159 -2.15 -14.35 6.19
CA ILE A 159 -1.58 -13.01 6.32
C ILE A 159 -0.40 -12.85 5.37
N LEU A 160 -0.37 -11.72 4.67
CA LEU A 160 0.78 -11.27 3.90
C LEU A 160 1.14 -9.86 4.37
N ILE A 161 2.38 -9.65 4.80
CA ILE A 161 2.89 -8.32 5.16
C ILE A 161 3.92 -7.92 4.11
N ALA A 162 3.79 -6.71 3.58
CA ALA A 162 4.71 -6.15 2.61
C ALA A 162 4.87 -4.65 2.82
N GLY A 163 5.96 -4.07 2.30
CA GLY A 163 6.23 -2.65 2.38
C GLY A 163 7.60 -2.36 2.96
N ASP A 164 7.77 -1.14 3.46
CA ASP A 164 9.01 -0.69 4.09
C ASP A 164 8.80 -0.67 5.60
N LEU A 165 9.36 -1.67 6.24
CA LEU A 165 9.26 -1.85 7.69
C LEU A 165 10.31 -1.02 8.43
N ASN A 166 11.28 -0.40 7.74
CA ASN A 166 12.46 0.25 8.34
C ASN A 166 13.12 -0.57 9.49
N ALA A 167 12.95 -1.88 9.49
CA ALA A 167 13.34 -2.79 10.56
C ALA A 167 14.45 -3.71 10.07
N ARG A 168 15.67 -3.17 9.99
CA ARG A 168 16.84 -3.97 9.60
C ARG A 168 17.10 -5.05 10.67
N THR A 169 16.89 -6.31 10.32
CA THR A 169 17.11 -7.47 11.22
C THR A 169 18.51 -8.08 11.11
N GLY A 170 19.30 -7.67 10.11
CA GLY A 170 20.67 -8.11 9.94
C GLY A 170 21.65 -7.38 10.87
N SER A 171 22.59 -8.11 11.45
CA SER A 171 23.70 -7.55 12.23
C SER A 171 24.53 -6.58 11.38
N GLN A 172 25.05 -5.50 11.97
CA GLN A 172 26.18 -4.79 11.37
C GLN A 172 27.38 -5.75 11.41
N VAL A 173 27.90 -6.11 10.24
CA VAL A 173 29.18 -6.81 10.08
C VAL A 173 30.24 -5.79 9.75
#